data_AF-A0A2J5P9B8-F1
#
_entry.id   AF-A0A2J5P9B8-F1
#
_cell.length_a   1.000
_cell.length_b   1.000
_cell.length_c   1.000
_cell.angle_alpha   90.00
_cell.angle_beta   90.00
_cell.angle_gamma   90.00
#
_symmetry.space_group_name_H-M   'P 1'
#
loop_
_entity.id
_entity.type
_entity.pdbx_description
1 polymer ?
#
loop_
_entity_poly.entity_id
_entity_poly.type
_entity_poly.pdbx_seq_one_letter_code
_entity_poly.pdbx_strand_id
1 'polypeptide(L)' 'LANPLPLQEEVEGNGLEQEGLPFPIRQSDALWEFMQNDHLRERLGERFCHVYHACKNDELLQFERLITETEIEWMLKNA' A
#
# COMPACT_ATOMS: atom_id res chain seq x y z
N LEU A 1 -23.72 -7.18 9.97
CA LEU A 1 -23.21 -6.41 8.81
C LEU A 1 -24.06 -6.73 7.59
N ALA A 2 -24.12 -5.86 6.58
CA ALA A 2 -24.91 -6.07 5.36
C ALA A 2 -24.47 -7.31 4.54
N ASN A 3 -23.23 -7.79 4.75
CA ASN A 3 -22.72 -9.05 4.22
C ASN A 3 -21.93 -9.79 5.32
N PRO A 4 -22.48 -10.83 5.95
CA PRO A 4 -21.79 -11.60 6.99
C PRO A 4 -20.91 -12.68 6.37
N LEU A 5 -19.79 -12.29 5.77
CA LEU A 5 -18.78 -13.24 5.32
C LEU A 5 -18.18 -13.97 6.54
N PRO A 6 -17.89 -15.28 6.45
CA PRO A 6 -17.20 -15.98 7.52
C PRO A 6 -15.83 -15.34 7.73
N LEU A 7 -15.46 -15.15 8.99
CA LEU A 7 -14.10 -14.77 9.34
C LEU A 7 -13.16 -15.91 8.93
N GLN A 8 -11.94 -15.56 8.54
CA GLN A 8 -10.87 -16.53 8.37
C GLN A 8 -10.54 -17.16 9.73
N GLU A 9 -9.97 -18.36 9.70
CA GLU A 9 -9.49 -19.01 10.92
C GLU A 9 -8.42 -18.16 11.60
N GLU A 10 -8.42 -18.19 12.93
CA GLU A 10 -7.43 -17.48 13.73
C GLU A 10 -6.04 -18.06 13.46
N VAL A 11 -5.08 -17.17 13.29
CA VAL A 11 -3.69 -17.50 12.98
C VAL A 11 -2.94 -17.58 14.32
N GLU A 12 -2.58 -18.79 14.77
CA GLU A 12 -1.87 -19.02 16.03
C GLU A 12 -0.35 -19.06 15.87
N GLY A 13 0.41 -18.38 16.75
CA GLY A 13 1.88 -18.41 16.76
C GLY A 13 2.54 -17.13 16.21
N ASN A 14 3.77 -17.25 15.67
CA ASN A 14 4.56 -16.12 15.19
C ASN A 14 4.18 -15.73 13.74
N GLY A 15 3.48 -14.60 13.56
CA GLY A 15 3.08 -14.11 12.25
C GLY A 15 4.22 -13.77 11.27
N LEU A 16 5.48 -13.72 11.72
CA LEU A 16 6.65 -13.58 10.84
C LEU A 16 7.07 -14.90 10.18
N GLU A 17 6.69 -16.04 10.78
CA GLU A 17 7.04 -17.39 10.32
C GLU A 17 5.89 -18.06 9.55
N GLN A 18 4.69 -17.49 9.66
CA GLN A 18 3.48 -18.07 9.09
C GLN A 18 3.24 -17.58 7.66
N GLU A 19 2.76 -18.48 6.81
CA GLU A 19 2.32 -18.13 5.47
C GLU A 19 0.99 -17.37 5.52
N GLY A 20 0.92 -16.24 4.82
CA GLY A 20 -0.27 -15.40 4.75
C GLY A 20 -0.34 -14.65 3.43
N LEU A 21 -1.48 -14.00 3.19
CA LEU A 21 -1.61 -13.09 2.04
C LEU A 21 -0.76 -11.84 2.31
N PRO A 22 0.22 -11.52 1.45
CA PRO A 22 1.07 -10.37 1.68
C PRO A 22 0.27 -9.08 1.47
N PHE A 23 0.48 -8.10 2.34
CA PHE A 23 0.04 -6.74 2.07
C PHE A 23 0.92 -6.09 1.00
N PRO A 24 0.38 -5.12 0.25
CA PRO A 24 1.20 -4.28 -0.62
C PRO A 24 2.32 -3.62 0.20
N ILE A 25 3.57 -3.85 -0.21
CA ILE A 25 4.75 -3.29 0.46
C ILE A 25 5.19 -1.95 -0.14
N ARG A 26 4.74 -1.62 -1.35
CA ARG A 26 4.93 -0.31 -1.98
C ARG A 26 3.63 0.46 -2.01
N GLN A 27 3.73 1.78 -1.82
CA GLN A 27 2.59 2.69 -1.92
C GLN A 27 1.97 2.69 -3.34
N SER A 28 2.78 2.48 -4.39
CA SER A 28 2.29 2.32 -5.77
C SER A 28 1.26 1.19 -5.89
N ASP A 29 1.58 0.05 -5.28
CA ASP A 29 0.79 -1.17 -5.37
C ASP A 29 -0.49 -1.00 -4.54
N ALA A 30 -0.38 -0.40 -3.34
CA ALA A 30 -1.52 -0.07 -2.50
C ALA A 30 -2.49 0.92 -3.19
N LEU A 31 -1.98 1.93 -3.88
CA LEU A 31 -2.81 2.88 -4.64
C LEU A 31 -3.51 2.22 -5.82
N TRP A 32 -2.83 1.31 -6.52
CA TRP A 32 -3.42 0.55 -7.60
C TRP A 32 -4.56 -0.35 -7.09
N GLU A 33 -4.31 -1.15 -6.04
CA GLU A 33 -5.31 -2.02 -5.41
C GLU A 33 -6.52 -1.23 -4.87
N PHE A 34 -6.28 -0.07 -4.27
CA PHE A 34 -7.35 0.84 -3.83
C PHE A 34 -8.24 1.27 -5.00
N MET A 35 -7.65 1.58 -6.16
CA MET A 35 -8.41 1.97 -7.35
C MET A 35 -9.21 0.81 -7.95
N GLN A 36 -8.78 -0.44 -7.78
CA GLN A 36 -9.52 -1.63 -8.22
C GLN A 36 -10.68 -2.02 -7.28
N ASN A 37 -10.72 -1.50 -6.05
CA ASN A 37 -11.75 -1.87 -5.07
C ASN A 37 -12.99 -0.95 -5.15
N ASP A 38 -13.92 -1.29 -6.04
CA ASP A 38 -15.15 -0.51 -6.25
C ASP A 38 -15.99 -0.35 -4.98
N HIS A 39 -16.11 -1.41 -4.16
CA HIS A 39 -16.93 -1.37 -2.95
C HIS A 39 -16.38 -0.39 -1.91
N LEU A 40 -15.06 -0.35 -1.75
CA LEU A 40 -14.40 0.61 -0.86
C LEU A 40 -14.56 2.03 -1.40
N ARG A 41 -14.37 2.23 -2.72
CA ARG A 41 -14.48 3.54 -3.36
C ARG A 41 -15.90 4.10 -3.31
N GLU A 42 -16.91 3.26 -3.48
CA GLU A 42 -18.31 3.64 -3.34
C GLU A 42 -18.64 4.11 -1.92
N ARG A 43 -18.12 3.40 -0.90
CA ARG A 43 -18.34 3.76 0.51
C ARG A 43 -17.66 5.05 0.92
N LEU A 44 -16.48 5.33 0.37
CA LEU A 44 -15.72 6.55 0.67
C LEU A 44 -16.20 7.75 -0.17
N GLY A 45 -16.81 7.48 -1.32
CA GLY A 45 -17.32 8.48 -2.25
C GLY A 45 -16.28 8.96 -3.25
N GLU A 46 -16.73 9.21 -4.48
CA GLU A 46 -15.88 9.54 -5.63
C GLU A 46 -14.96 10.75 -5.37
N ARG A 47 -15.51 11.83 -4.79
CA ARG A 47 -14.73 13.05 -4.51
C ARG A 47 -13.58 12.79 -3.55
N PHE A 48 -13.82 12.01 -2.50
CA PHE A 48 -12.76 11.65 -1.55
C PHE A 48 -11.69 10.81 -2.25
N CYS A 49 -12.11 9.75 -2.95
CA CYS A 49 -11.20 8.85 -3.66
C CYS A 49 -10.31 9.60 -4.66
N HIS A 50 -10.89 10.55 -5.41
CA HIS A 50 -10.14 11.38 -6.36
C HIS A 50 -9.07 12.24 -5.67
N VAL A 51 -9.45 13.00 -4.63
CA VAL A 51 -8.51 13.88 -3.92
C VAL A 51 -7.44 13.07 -3.20
N TYR A 52 -7.83 12.00 -2.50
CA TYR A 52 -6.89 11.11 -1.80
C TYR A 52 -5.86 10.51 -2.76
N HIS A 53 -6.31 9.95 -3.88
CA HIS A 53 -5.41 9.35 -4.86
C HIS A 53 -4.47 10.39 -5.47
N ALA A 54 -4.98 11.58 -5.83
CA ALA A 54 -4.14 12.64 -6.38
C ALA A 54 -3.05 13.09 -5.40
N CYS A 55 -3.40 13.32 -4.13
CA CYS A 55 -2.43 13.68 -3.09
C CYS A 55 -1.39 12.57 -2.87
N LYS A 56 -1.84 11.32 -2.72
CA LYS A 56 -0.93 10.19 -2.47
C LYS A 56 -0.03 9.85 -3.65
N ASN A 57 -0.51 10.06 -4.87
CA ASN A 57 0.31 9.90 -6.06
C ASN A 57 1.37 11.00 -6.16
N ASP A 58 1.04 12.25 -5.84
CA ASP A 58 2.04 13.32 -5.79
C ASP A 58 3.08 13.07 -4.69
N GLU A 59 2.66 12.69 -3.49
CA GLU A 59 3.57 12.28 -2.40
C GLU A 59 4.53 11.16 -2.83
N LEU A 60 4.02 10.14 -3.54
CA LEU A 60 4.84 9.06 -4.08
C LEU A 60 5.86 9.56 -5.10
N LEU A 61 5.45 10.42 -6.04
CA LEU A 61 6.35 11.00 -7.03
C LEU A 61 7.45 11.86 -6.39
N GLN A 62 7.14 12.57 -5.30
CA GLN A 62 8.16 13.31 -4.55
C GLN A 62 9.13 12.33 -3.86
N PHE A 63 8.61 11.29 -3.20
CA PHE A 63 9.43 10.27 -2.54
C PHE A 63 10.39 9.59 -3.52
N GLU A 64 9.93 9.16 -4.69
CA GLU A 64 10.75 8.46 -5.69
C GLU A 64 11.85 9.33 -6.32
N ARG A 65 11.78 10.66 -6.15
CA ARG A 65 12.82 11.59 -6.60
C ARG A 65 13.89 11.86 -5.56
N LEU A 66 13.64 11.50 -4.30
CA LEU A 66 14.63 11.68 -3.24
C LEU A 66 15.71 10.61 -3.39
N ILE A 67 16.96 11.05 -3.29
CA ILE A 67 18.10 10.15 -3.17
C ILE A 67 18.58 10.23 -1.72
N THR A 68 18.59 9.11 -1.04
CA THR A 68 19.00 9.00 0.36
C THR A 68 20.52 8.94 0.50
N GLU A 69 21.03 9.33 1.67
CA GLU A 69 22.45 9.21 1.99
C GLU A 69 22.96 7.77 1.84
N THR A 70 22.14 6.78 2.24
CA THR A 70 22.46 5.36 2.08
C THR A 70 22.63 4.97 0.61
N GLU A 71 21.74 5.44 -0.28
CA GLU A 71 21.87 5.19 -1.71
C GLU A 71 23.13 5.85 -2.28
N ILE A 72 23.42 7.09 -1.89
CA ILE A 72 24.64 7.81 -2.30
C ILE A 72 25.88 7.04 -1.85
N GLU A 73 25.95 6.66 -0.57
CA GLU A 73 27.08 5.91 -0.03
C GLU A 73 27.29 4.59 -0.74
N TRP A 74 26.22 3.85 -1.01
CA TRP A 74 26.30 2.56 -1.68
C TRP A 74 26.72 2.71 -3.14
N MET A 75 26.19 3.70 -3.85
CA MET A 75 26.57 3.97 -5.24
C MET A 75 28.03 4.44 -5.36
N LEU A 76 28.54 5.25 -4.42
CA LEU A 76 29.91 5.76 -4.46
C LEU A 76 30.95 4.76 -3.96
N LYS A 77 30.61 3.88 -3.01
CA LYS A 77 31.53 2.87 -2.48
C LYS A 77 31.67 1.64 -3.40
N ASN A 78 30.69 1.41 -4.29
CA ASN A 78 30.67 0.30 -5.24
C ASN A 78 30.82 0.73 -6.71
N ALA A 79 31.21 1.99 -6.97
CA ALA A 79 31.56 2.50 -8.30
C ALA A 79 33.01 2.19 -8.68
#